data_AF-A0A1U7TKG8-F1
#
_entry.id   AF-A0A1U7TKG8-F1
#
_cell.length_a   1.000
_cell.length_b   1.000
_cell.length_c   1.000
_cell.angle_alpha   90.00
_cell.angle_beta   90.00
_cell.angle_gamma   90.00
#
_symmetry.space_group_name_H-M   'P 1'
#
loop_
_entity.id
_entity.type
_entity.pdbx_description
1 polymer ?
#
loop_
_entity_poly.entity_id
_entity_poly.type
_entity_poly.pdbx_seq_one_letter_code
_entity_poly.pdbx_strand_id
1 'polypeptide(L)'
;MGCMSGGRAPAILLGGGAVLLLSLLWMPALLPVASRLLLVPRTLLSMASGSPPTQPSPASGSGYVPGSVSAAFVTCPNEKVAKEIARAVVEKRLAACVNLIPQITSMSVHPYEVAEVIALPVEQGNSPYLHWVRQVTESVSDSSTVLP
;
A
#
# COMPACT_ATOMS: atom_id res chain seq x y z
N MET A 1 47.69 37.36 40.02
CA MET A 1 49.12 37.00 39.94
C MET A 1 49.21 35.69 39.15
N GLY A 2 49.89 35.67 38.00
CA GLY A 2 50.24 34.41 37.32
C GLY A 2 49.52 34.14 35.99
N CYS A 3 49.94 34.84 34.94
CA CYS A 3 49.81 34.41 33.55
C CYS A 3 50.54 33.08 33.32
N MET A 4 49.95 32.14 32.57
CA MET A 4 50.66 31.16 31.74
C MET A 4 49.76 30.89 30.51
N SER A 5 49.86 31.72 29.48
CA SER A 5 50.72 31.56 28.29
C SER A 5 50.41 30.30 27.48
N GLY A 6 49.92 30.55 26.26
CA GLY A 6 49.60 29.54 25.27
C GLY A 6 50.83 28.82 24.72
N GLY A 7 50.59 27.57 24.34
CA GLY A 7 51.45 26.79 23.44
C GLY A 7 50.68 26.48 22.17
N ARG A 8 51.05 27.13 21.06
CA ARG A 8 50.71 26.68 19.70
C ARG A 8 51.61 25.48 19.38
N ALA A 9 51.01 24.37 18.96
CA ALA A 9 51.66 23.32 18.18
C ALA A 9 50.59 22.56 17.37
N PRO A 10 50.96 21.81 16.33
CA PRO A 10 50.93 22.25 14.95
C PRO A 10 49.63 21.82 14.26
N ALA A 11 49.19 22.63 13.30
CA ALA A 11 48.21 22.22 12.31
C ALA A 11 48.84 21.14 11.42
N ILE A 12 48.66 19.87 11.82
CA ILE A 12 48.98 18.72 10.97
C ILE A 12 47.70 18.36 10.22
N LEU A 13 47.73 18.70 8.94
CA LEU A 13 46.71 18.46 7.92
C LEU A 13 46.58 16.94 7.68
N LEU A 14 45.75 16.24 8.47
CA LEU A 14 45.39 14.84 8.26
C LEU A 14 43.88 14.75 7.96
N GLY A 15 43.57 14.20 6.78
CA GLY A 15 42.25 14.23 6.16
C GLY A 15 41.09 13.74 7.05
N GLY A 16 39.94 14.40 6.90
CA GLY A 16 38.74 14.25 7.72
C GLY A 16 38.07 12.87 7.75
N GLY A 17 38.62 11.85 7.09
CA GLY A 17 38.13 10.47 7.17
C GLY A 17 38.61 9.69 8.41
N ALA A 18 39.83 9.97 8.90
CA ALA A 18 40.43 9.15 9.97
C ALA A 18 40.04 9.60 11.40
N VAL A 19 39.63 10.86 11.58
CA VAL A 19 39.27 11.41 12.90
C VAL A 19 37.90 10.88 13.38
N LEU A 20 36.98 10.60 12.46
CA LEU A 20 35.66 10.03 12.81
C LEU A 20 35.79 8.59 13.35
N LEU A 21 36.73 7.79 12.82
CA LEU A 21 36.90 6.40 13.25
C LEU A 21 37.59 6.23 14.60
N LEU A 22 38.46 7.16 15.02
CA LEU A 22 39.05 7.11 16.36
C LEU A 22 38.12 7.63 17.47
N SER A 23 37.11 8.43 17.14
CA SER A 23 36.13 8.94 18.11
C SER A 23 35.06 7.91 18.51
N LEU A 24 34.79 6.91 17.66
CA LEU A 24 33.79 5.87 17.92
C LEU A 24 34.32 4.69 18.75
N LEU A 25 35.64 4.58 18.93
CA LEU A 25 36.25 3.47 19.69
C LEU A 25 36.27 3.72 21.22
N TRP A 26 35.87 4.90 21.70
CA TRP A 26 35.85 5.27 23.13
C TRP A 26 34.43 5.58 23.66
N MET A 27 33.40 4.89 23.18
CA MET A 27 32.07 4.92 23.81
C MET A 27 31.72 3.53 24.35
N PRO A 28 31.97 3.24 25.64
CA PRO A 28 31.59 1.97 26.26
C PRO A 28 30.05 1.80 26.41
N ALA A 29 29.26 2.77 25.93
CA ALA A 29 27.80 2.77 26.01
C ALA A 29 27.07 2.19 24.78
N LEU A 30 27.79 1.79 23.72
CA LEU A 30 27.17 1.23 22.49
C LEU A 30 27.20 -0.31 22.39
N LEU A 31 27.96 -0.99 23.26
CA LEU A 31 28.01 -2.45 23.27
C LEU A 31 26.69 -3.18 23.62
N PRO A 32 25.76 -2.67 24.46
CA PRO A 32 24.56 -3.44 24.79
C PRO A 32 23.49 -3.42 23.69
N VAL A 33 23.56 -2.50 22.72
CA VAL A 33 22.63 -2.44 21.57
C VAL A 33 23.07 -3.37 20.44
N ALA A 34 24.38 -3.43 20.15
CA ALA A 34 24.91 -4.32 19.11
C ALA A 34 24.71 -5.82 19.45
N SER A 35 24.77 -6.18 20.74
CA SER A 35 24.57 -7.55 21.19
C SER A 35 23.12 -8.05 21.03
N ARG A 36 22.13 -7.15 21.04
CA ARG A 36 20.71 -7.51 20.83
C ARG A 36 20.33 -7.68 19.35
N LEU A 37 21.13 -7.19 18.41
CA LEU A 37 20.93 -7.41 16.97
C LEU A 37 21.44 -8.79 16.51
N LEU A 38 22.41 -9.39 17.22
CA LEU A 38 22.92 -10.73 16.93
C LEU A 38 22.03 -11.86 17.47
N LEU A 39 21.08 -11.54 18.34
CA LEU A 39 20.14 -12.50 18.92
C LEU A 39 18.77 -12.54 18.21
N VAL A 40 18.64 -11.86 17.06
CA VAL A 40 17.45 -12.07 16.21
C VAL A 40 17.61 -13.43 15.54
N PRO A 41 16.74 -14.42 15.84
CA PRO A 41 16.83 -15.72 15.19
C PRO A 41 16.69 -15.53 13.67
N ARG A 42 17.53 -16.22 12.90
CA ARG A 42 17.54 -16.17 11.41
C ARG A 42 16.17 -16.45 10.77
N THR A 43 15.23 -17.01 11.54
CA THR A 43 13.83 -17.20 11.14
C THR A 43 13.08 -15.89 10.87
N LEU A 44 13.48 -14.77 11.49
CA LEU A 44 12.82 -13.47 11.31
C LEU A 44 13.24 -12.75 10.01
N LEU A 45 14.43 -13.06 9.47
CA LEU A 45 14.85 -12.55 8.15
C LEU A 45 14.17 -13.32 7.00
N SER A 46 13.64 -14.52 7.27
CA SER A 46 12.93 -15.33 6.29
C SER A 46 11.55 -14.77 5.90
N MET A 47 10.99 -13.84 6.68
CA MET A 47 9.69 -13.24 6.42
C MET A 47 9.77 -11.98 5.54
N ALA A 48 10.97 -11.42 5.34
CA ALA A 48 11.18 -10.30 4.41
C ALA A 48 11.30 -10.74 2.93
N SER A 49 11.27 -12.05 2.66
CA SER A 49 11.26 -12.63 1.32
C SER A 49 9.86 -13.01 0.82
N GLY A 50 8.81 -12.44 1.44
CA GLY A 50 7.52 -12.35 0.76
C GLY A 50 7.69 -11.34 -0.37
N SER A 51 7.86 -11.81 -1.61
CA SER A 51 7.67 -10.93 -2.77
C SER A 51 6.35 -10.18 -2.60
N PRO A 52 6.28 -8.87 -2.91
CA PRO A 52 4.99 -8.18 -2.99
C PRO A 52 4.09 -9.03 -3.89
N PRO A 53 2.78 -9.13 -3.57
CA PRO A 53 1.85 -9.96 -4.36
C PRO A 53 2.09 -9.62 -5.82
N THR A 54 2.55 -10.63 -6.56
CA THR A 54 3.01 -10.48 -7.93
C THR A 54 1.86 -9.86 -8.70
N GLN A 55 1.97 -8.57 -9.03
CA GLN A 55 1.00 -7.95 -9.92
C GLN A 55 1.00 -8.81 -11.18
N PRO A 56 -0.16 -9.23 -11.69
CA PRO A 56 -0.22 -9.98 -12.94
C PRO A 56 0.59 -9.20 -13.98
N SER A 57 1.65 -9.84 -14.48
CA SER A 57 2.51 -9.22 -15.49
C SER A 57 1.62 -8.79 -16.65
N PRO A 58 1.83 -7.58 -17.22
CA PRO A 58 0.95 -7.05 -18.24
C PRO A 58 0.85 -8.08 -19.37
N ALA A 59 -0.34 -8.65 -19.55
CA ALA A 59 -0.70 -9.26 -20.81
C ALA A 59 -0.67 -8.11 -21.83
N SER A 60 0.48 -7.94 -22.48
CA SER A 60 0.66 -7.03 -23.59
C SER A 60 -0.39 -7.35 -24.64
N GLY A 61 -1.39 -6.47 -24.80
CA GLY A 61 -2.24 -6.47 -26.00
C GLY A 61 -3.76 -6.48 -25.82
N SER A 62 -4.32 -6.53 -24.60
CA SER A 62 -5.76 -6.27 -24.44
C SER A 62 -5.98 -4.75 -24.31
N GLY A 63 -6.36 -4.11 -25.42
CA GLY A 63 -6.84 -2.72 -25.37
C GLY A 63 -8.01 -2.61 -24.38
N TYR A 64 -7.90 -1.70 -23.41
CA TYR A 64 -9.03 -1.36 -22.56
C TYR A 64 -10.13 -0.71 -23.41
N VAL A 65 -11.38 -1.12 -23.21
CA VAL A 65 -12.54 -0.51 -23.87
C VAL A 65 -13.07 0.60 -22.95
N PRO A 66 -13.05 1.88 -23.36
CA PRO A 66 -13.58 2.97 -22.55
C PRO A 66 -15.02 2.70 -22.12
N GLY A 67 -15.33 2.98 -20.85
CA GLY A 67 -16.64 2.73 -20.25
C GLY A 67 -16.95 1.26 -19.92
N SER A 68 -16.07 0.30 -20.24
CA SER A 68 -16.30 -1.13 -19.90
C SER A 68 -16.14 -1.45 -18.41
N VAL A 69 -15.48 -0.58 -17.65
CA VAL A 69 -15.41 -0.62 -16.19
C VAL A 69 -16.05 0.66 -15.65
N SER A 70 -16.74 0.56 -14.52
CA SER A 70 -17.36 1.70 -13.84
C SER A 70 -16.93 1.77 -12.38
N ALA A 71 -16.79 2.99 -11.87
CA ALA A 71 -16.66 3.25 -10.44
C ALA A 71 -18.04 3.55 -9.87
N ALA A 72 -18.54 2.70 -8.97
CA ALA A 72 -19.81 2.92 -8.29
C ALA A 72 -19.58 3.52 -6.90
N PHE A 73 -20.34 4.56 -6.57
CA PHE A 73 -20.41 5.15 -5.23
C PHE A 73 -21.74 4.77 -4.59
N VAL A 74 -21.67 4.25 -3.37
CA VAL A 74 -22.83 3.83 -2.59
C VAL A 74 -22.76 4.46 -1.21
N THR A 75 -23.77 5.25 -0.86
CA THR A 75 -23.87 5.84 0.48
C THR A 75 -24.57 4.86 1.42
N CYS A 76 -23.89 4.49 2.51
CA CYS A 76 -24.40 3.55 3.51
C CYS A 76 -24.68 4.28 4.83
N PRO A 77 -25.72 3.89 5.61
CA PRO A 77 -26.11 4.59 6.84
C PRO A 77 -25.11 4.40 7.99
N ASN A 78 -24.31 3.33 7.97
CA ASN A 78 -23.29 3.06 8.98
C ASN A 78 -22.16 2.16 8.43
N GLU A 79 -21.04 2.12 9.16
CA GLU A 79 -19.85 1.36 8.79
C GLU A 79 -20.07 -0.16 8.78
N LYS A 80 -20.92 -0.68 9.68
CA LYS A 80 -21.20 -2.12 9.77
C LYS A 80 -21.88 -2.62 8.50
N VAL A 81 -22.95 -1.96 8.07
CA VAL A 81 -23.68 -2.25 6.83
C VAL A 81 -22.77 -2.10 5.62
N ALA A 82 -21.95 -1.04 5.57
CA ALA A 82 -21.00 -0.84 4.48
C ALA A 82 -20.00 -2.00 4.36
N LYS A 83 -19.46 -2.50 5.48
CA LYS A 83 -18.55 -3.66 5.50
C LYS A 83 -19.24 -4.96 5.08
N GLU A 84 -20.47 -5.19 5.55
CA GLU A 84 -21.26 -6.36 5.17
C GLU A 84 -21.55 -6.38 3.67
N ILE A 85 -21.97 -5.25 3.10
CA ILE A 85 -22.21 -5.11 1.66
C ILE A 85 -20.91 -5.28 0.89
N ALA A 86 -19.83 -4.59 1.28
CA ALA A 86 -18.54 -4.66 0.61
C ALA A 86 -18.01 -6.10 0.54
N ARG A 87 -18.12 -6.84 1.64
CA ARG A 87 -17.76 -8.26 1.69
C ARG A 87 -18.62 -9.08 0.74
N ALA A 88 -19.94 -8.93 0.81
CA ALA A 88 -20.88 -9.70 0.00
C ALA A 88 -20.69 -9.48 -1.51
N VAL A 89 -20.46 -8.24 -1.95
CA VAL A 89 -20.29 -7.94 -3.39
C VAL A 89 -18.97 -8.45 -3.95
N VAL A 90 -17.90 -8.42 -3.15
CA VAL A 90 -16.58 -8.96 -3.57
C VAL A 90 -16.61 -10.50 -3.58
N GLU A 91 -17.16 -11.13 -2.55
CA GLU A 91 -17.29 -12.60 -2.48
C GLU A 91 -18.15 -13.16 -3.62
N LYS A 92 -19.23 -12.45 -3.98
CA LYS A 92 -20.10 -12.80 -5.11
C LYS A 92 -19.54 -12.39 -6.48
N ARG A 93 -18.32 -11.85 -6.55
CA ARG A 93 -17.67 -11.36 -7.79
C ARG A 93 -18.49 -10.29 -8.53
N LEU A 94 -19.34 -9.55 -7.83
CA LEU A 94 -20.09 -8.42 -8.40
C LEU A 94 -19.23 -7.16 -8.50
N ALA A 95 -18.19 -7.06 -7.67
CA ALA A 95 -17.20 -5.98 -7.72
C ALA A 95 -15.80 -6.56 -7.48
N ALA A 96 -14.79 -6.02 -8.17
CA ALA A 96 -13.40 -6.44 -8.01
C ALA A 96 -12.77 -5.92 -6.71
N CYS A 97 -13.12 -4.69 -6.32
CA CYS A 97 -12.64 -4.05 -5.11
C CYS A 97 -13.66 -3.04 -4.59
N VAL A 98 -13.62 -2.76 -3.29
CA VAL A 98 -14.45 -1.74 -2.63
C VAL A 98 -13.56 -0.92 -1.70
N ASN A 99 -13.66 0.40 -1.81
CA ASN A 99 -12.99 1.34 -0.90
C ASN A 99 -14.03 1.90 0.08
N LEU A 100 -13.74 1.85 1.37
CA LEU A 100 -14.60 2.41 2.41
C LEU A 100 -14.08 3.79 2.82
N ILE A 101 -14.92 4.82 2.69
CA ILE A 101 -14.61 6.19 3.12
C ILE A 101 -15.49 6.50 4.35
N PRO A 102 -14.95 6.42 5.58
CA PRO A 102 -15.72 6.69 6.78
C PRO A 102 -15.93 8.20 6.99
N GLN A 103 -16.82 8.56 7.92
CA GLN A 103 -17.04 9.94 8.39
C GLN A 103 -17.53 10.92 7.31
N ILE A 104 -18.33 10.44 6.35
CA ILE A 104 -19.03 11.31 5.40
C ILE A 104 -20.29 11.88 6.06
N THR A 105 -20.41 13.20 6.04
CA THR A 105 -21.64 13.91 6.42
C THR A 105 -22.41 14.23 5.14
N SER A 106 -23.55 13.58 4.93
CA SER A 106 -24.46 13.90 3.84
C SER A 106 -25.45 14.99 4.27
N MET A 107 -25.57 16.05 3.47
CA MET A 107 -26.59 17.09 3.64
C MET A 107 -27.58 16.99 2.50
N SER A 108 -28.80 16.54 2.79
CA SER A 108 -29.84 16.33 1.79
C SER A 108 -31.14 16.99 2.20
N VAL A 109 -31.87 17.54 1.22
CA VAL A 109 -33.22 18.09 1.37
C VAL A 109 -34.29 17.14 0.80
N HIS A 110 -33.91 15.98 0.29
CA HIS A 110 -34.87 15.08 -0.34
C HIS A 110 -35.69 14.30 0.71
N PRO A 111 -36.98 14.04 0.44
CA PRO A 111 -37.88 13.38 1.40
C PRO A 111 -37.70 11.86 1.51
N TYR A 112 -36.86 11.25 0.66
CA TYR A 112 -36.75 9.80 0.55
C TYR A 112 -35.58 9.20 1.33
N GLU A 113 -35.78 8.01 1.89
CA GLU A 113 -34.76 7.20 2.56
C GLU A 113 -34.29 6.07 1.63
N VAL A 114 -33.88 6.41 0.41
CA VAL A 114 -33.41 5.44 -0.60
C VAL A 114 -31.89 5.45 -0.63
N ALA A 115 -31.28 4.27 -0.76
CA ALA A 115 -29.83 4.15 -0.91
C ALA A 115 -29.36 4.85 -2.20
N GLU A 116 -28.45 5.80 -2.06
CA GLU A 116 -27.81 6.44 -3.20
C GLU A 116 -26.81 5.46 -3.84
N VAL A 117 -27.00 5.18 -5.13
CA VAL A 117 -26.08 4.39 -5.94
C VAL A 117 -25.87 5.12 -7.26
N ILE A 118 -24.65 5.58 -7.52
CA ILE A 118 -24.26 6.21 -8.79
C ILE A 118 -23.08 5.47 -9.39
N ALA A 119 -23.04 5.30 -10.70
CA ALA A 119 -21.95 4.64 -11.41
C ALA A 119 -21.39 5.60 -12.46
N LEU A 120 -20.07 5.80 -12.43
CA LEU A 120 -19.35 6.63 -13.36
C LEU A 120 -18.47 5.75 -14.27
N PRO A 121 -18.55 5.89 -15.60
CA PRO A 121 -17.73 5.12 -16.51
C PRO A 121 -16.25 5.51 -16.37
N VAL A 122 -15.37 4.51 -16.39
CA VAL A 122 -13.92 4.72 -16.43
C VAL A 122 -13.51 4.81 -17.89
N GLU A 123 -13.06 5.98 -18.33
CA GLU A 123 -12.63 6.17 -19.73
C GLU A 123 -11.21 5.67 -19.98
N GLN A 124 -10.31 5.82 -18.99
CA GLN A 124 -8.89 5.51 -19.11
C GLN A 124 -8.32 5.05 -17.76
N GLY A 125 -7.21 4.32 -17.78
CA GLY A 125 -6.52 3.90 -16.57
C GLY A 125 -5.40 2.88 -16.83
N ASN A 126 -4.90 2.26 -15.77
CA ASN A 126 -3.84 1.27 -15.86
C ASN A 126 -4.37 -0.03 -16.49
N SER A 127 -3.93 -0.36 -17.70
CA SER A 127 -4.47 -1.51 -18.47
C SER A 127 -4.40 -2.85 -17.72
N PRO A 128 -3.28 -3.25 -17.10
CA PRO A 128 -3.21 -4.48 -16.30
C PRO A 128 -4.21 -4.52 -15.14
N TYR A 129 -4.46 -3.38 -14.49
CA TYR A 129 -5.44 -3.28 -13.41
C TYR A 129 -6.86 -3.44 -13.94
N LEU A 130 -7.20 -2.76 -15.02
CA LEU A 130 -8.54 -2.83 -15.63
C LEU A 130 -8.84 -4.22 -16.20
N HIS A 131 -7.82 -4.90 -16.73
CA HIS A 131 -7.93 -6.30 -17.13
C HIS A 131 -8.18 -7.22 -15.92
N TRP A 132 -7.44 -7.02 -14.83
CA TRP A 132 -7.67 -7.76 -13.59
C TRP A 132 -9.09 -7.55 -13.05
N VAL A 133 -9.60 -6.31 -13.06
CA VAL A 133 -10.98 -6.00 -12.63
C VAL A 133 -11.99 -6.86 -13.39
N ARG A 134 -11.86 -6.93 -14.72
CA ARG A 134 -12.74 -7.76 -15.55
C ARG A 134 -12.60 -9.25 -15.22
N GLN A 135 -11.37 -9.74 -15.15
CA GLN A 135 -11.10 -11.17 -14.93
C GLN A 135 -11.70 -11.69 -13.61
N VAL A 136 -11.71 -10.89 -12.55
CA VAL A 136 -12.27 -11.32 -11.24
C VAL A 136 -13.79 -11.17 -11.15
N THR A 137 -14.42 -10.38 -12.02
CA THR A 137 -15.87 -10.16 -12.05
C THR A 137 -16.60 -10.85 -13.20
N GLU A 138 -15.87 -11.46 -14.14
CA GLU A 138 -16.48 -12.30 -15.18
C GLU A 138 -17.29 -13.43 -14.54
N SER A 139 -18.60 -13.43 -14.81
CA SER A 139 -19.46 -14.57 -14.53
C SER A 139 -19.10 -15.68 -15.50
N VAL A 140 -18.81 -16.88 -14.99
CA VAL A 140 -18.66 -18.09 -15.83
C VAL A 140 -20.04 -18.38 -16.43
N SER A 141 -20.29 -17.89 -17.64
CA SER A 141 -21.45 -18.32 -18.42
C SER A 141 -21.17 -19.72 -18.94
N ASP A 142 -21.93 -20.70 -18.47
CA ASP A 142 -21.96 -22.07 -19.00
C ASP A 142 -22.18 -22.03 -20.52
N SER A 143 -21.09 -22.15 -21.29
CA SER A 143 -21.13 -22.33 -22.75
C SER A 143 -21.32 -23.80 -23.09
N SER A 144 -22.35 -24.43 -22.50
CA SER A 144 -22.73 -25.82 -22.78
C SER A 144 -24.24 -25.99 -22.67
N THR A 145 -24.97 -25.23 -23.47
CA THR A 145 -26.28 -25.70 -23.93
C THR A 145 -26.44 -25.30 -25.40
N VAL A 146 -25.65 -25.97 -26.26
CA VAL A 146 -26.11 -26.24 -27.62
C VAL A 146 -27.30 -27.17 -27.45
N LEU A 147 -28.52 -26.64 -27.50
CA LEU A 147 -29.71 -27.45 -27.69
C LEU A 147 -29.80 -27.87 -29.17
N PRO A 148 -30.28 -29.11 -29.41
CA PRO A 148 -30.17 -29.83 -30.68
C PRO A 148 -30.96 -29.23 -31.85
#